data_AF-A0A7R9UW47-F1
#
_entry.id   AF-A0A7R9UW47-F1
#
_cell.length_a   1.000
_cell.length_b   1.000
_cell.length_c   1.000
_cell.angle_alpha   90.00
_cell.angle_beta   90.00
_cell.angle_gamma   90.00
#
_symmetry.space_group_name_H-M   'P 1'
#
loop_
_entity.id
_entity.type
_entity.pdbx_description
1 polymer ?
#
loop_
_entity_poly.entity_id
_entity_poly.type
_entity_poly.pdbx_seq_one_letter_code
_entity_poly.pdbx_strand_id
1 'polypeptide(L)'
;APSVRVNPALQLRALTLAELAELGELVHATYFRCWNAIRHVGLDAMAPPSTRAVVCFASELPARGAVSRGMRERPQVLVCVDAQAMLLAGLRFTRDADGAVCCAGDDESGRIGLQYATRVLNASDGSELLDQDELDEERRRAAPDGLVVGPAPKPV
;
A
#
# COMPACT_ATOMS: atom_id res chain seq x y z
N ALA A 1 -0.86 -22.40 -28.72
CA ALA A 1 -1.03 -21.20 -27.86
C ALA A 1 -0.91 -21.64 -26.41
N PRO A 2 -0.08 -21.00 -25.56
CA PRO A 2 -0.04 -21.38 -24.16
C PRO A 2 -1.37 -20.95 -23.51
N SER A 3 -2.14 -21.92 -23.04
CA SER A 3 -3.35 -21.69 -22.27
C SER A 3 -2.96 -21.13 -20.90
N VAL A 4 -3.17 -19.84 -20.69
CA VAL A 4 -3.07 -19.23 -19.36
C VAL A 4 -4.12 -19.91 -18.49
N ARG A 5 -3.68 -20.72 -17.51
CA ARG A 5 -4.58 -21.29 -16.50
C ARG A 5 -4.97 -20.17 -15.53
N VAL A 6 -6.13 -19.56 -15.74
CA VAL A 6 -6.76 -18.71 -14.75
C VAL A 6 -7.23 -19.63 -13.62
N ASN A 7 -6.69 -19.47 -12.42
CA ASN A 7 -7.18 -20.18 -11.23
C ASN A 7 -8.54 -19.58 -10.84
N PRO A 8 -9.67 -20.29 -10.99
CA PRO A 8 -11.00 -19.77 -10.69
C PRO A 8 -11.26 -19.56 -9.19
N ALA A 9 -10.36 -20.02 -8.31
CA ALA A 9 -10.48 -19.86 -6.85
C ALA A 9 -10.03 -18.48 -6.33
N LEU A 10 -9.30 -17.69 -7.13
CA LEU A 10 -8.95 -16.31 -6.80
C LEU A 10 -10.09 -15.39 -7.28
N GLN A 11 -11.20 -15.37 -6.55
CA GLN A 11 -12.25 -14.37 -6.76
C GLN A 11 -11.74 -13.01 -6.30
N LEU A 12 -11.14 -12.26 -7.22
CA LEU A 12 -10.70 -10.90 -6.99
C LEU A 12 -11.85 -9.95 -7.36
N ARG A 13 -12.34 -9.18 -6.38
CA ARG A 13 -13.36 -8.15 -6.60
C ARG A 13 -12.72 -6.77 -6.50
N ALA A 14 -13.01 -5.89 -7.45
CA ALA A 14 -12.60 -4.49 -7.37
C ALA A 14 -13.25 -3.81 -6.14
N LEU A 15 -12.48 -3.00 -5.42
CA LEU A 15 -12.98 -2.19 -4.31
C LEU A 15 -13.39 -0.79 -4.78
N THR A 16 -14.47 -0.29 -4.22
CA THR A 16 -14.98 1.06 -4.46
C THR A 16 -14.40 2.08 -3.47
N LEU A 17 -14.56 3.36 -3.78
CA LEU A 17 -14.11 4.45 -2.90
C LEU A 17 -14.76 4.38 -1.50
N ALA A 18 -16.06 4.09 -1.44
CA ALA A 18 -16.80 3.97 -0.18
C ALA A 18 -16.25 2.83 0.68
N GLU A 19 -15.96 1.68 0.07
CA GLU A 19 -15.38 0.53 0.78
C GLU A 19 -13.97 0.80 1.27
N LEU A 20 -13.14 1.51 0.49
CA LEU A 20 -11.82 1.94 0.97
C LEU A 20 -11.92 2.98 2.09
N ALA A 21 -12.93 3.86 2.05
CA ALA A 21 -13.16 4.81 3.12
C ALA A 21 -13.52 4.13 4.45
N GLU A 22 -14.28 3.03 4.41
CA GLU A 22 -14.58 2.22 5.59
C GLU A 22 -13.35 1.49 6.16
N LEU A 23 -12.41 1.08 5.30
CA LEU A 23 -11.16 0.43 5.72
C LEU A 23 -10.12 1.42 6.28
N GLY A 24 -10.19 2.69 5.88
CA GLY A 24 -9.28 3.73 6.33
C GLY A 24 -7.84 3.54 5.81
N GLU A 25 -6.88 3.63 6.73
CA GLU A 25 -5.45 3.53 6.42
C GLU A 25 -5.06 2.07 6.16
N LEU A 26 -4.44 1.81 5.00
CA LEU A 26 -3.95 0.48 4.66
C LEU A 26 -2.48 0.34 5.05
N VAL A 27 -2.09 -0.83 5.55
CA VAL A 27 -0.75 -1.06 6.09
C VAL A 27 -0.01 -2.11 5.29
N HIS A 28 1.15 -1.74 4.73
CA HIS A 28 2.10 -2.68 4.14
C HIS A 28 3.22 -2.99 5.14
N ALA A 29 3.44 -4.28 5.38
CA ALA A 29 4.43 -4.78 6.32
C ALA A 29 5.71 -5.23 5.60
N THR A 30 6.86 -4.70 6.00
CA THR A 30 8.13 -5.00 5.34
C THR A 30 9.32 -5.05 6.32
N TYR A 31 10.50 -5.29 5.77
CA TYR A 31 11.76 -5.40 6.51
C TYR A 31 12.66 -4.19 6.22
N PHE A 32 13.58 -3.85 7.13
CA PHE A 32 14.51 -2.73 6.93
C PHE A 32 15.36 -2.88 5.65
N ARG A 33 15.75 -4.12 5.30
CA ARG A 33 16.49 -4.39 4.06
C ARG A 33 15.71 -4.00 2.80
N CYS A 34 14.39 -4.09 2.84
CA CYS A 34 13.51 -3.70 1.73
C CYS A 34 13.17 -2.22 1.81
N TRP A 35 13.07 -1.67 3.02
CA TRP A 35 12.78 -0.26 3.27
C TRP A 35 13.75 0.68 2.55
N ASN A 36 15.04 0.37 2.55
CA ASN A 36 16.03 1.17 1.82
C ASN A 36 15.69 1.31 0.33
N ALA A 37 15.21 0.26 -0.32
CA ALA A 37 14.76 0.35 -1.71
C ALA A 37 13.43 1.10 -1.80
N ILE A 38 12.47 0.76 -0.95
CA ILE A 38 11.13 1.38 -0.93
C ILE A 38 11.21 2.90 -0.76
N ARG A 39 12.14 3.41 0.05
CA ARG A 39 12.36 4.85 0.24
C ARG A 39 12.73 5.57 -1.05
N HIS A 40 13.36 4.89 -2.01
CA HIS A 40 13.81 5.50 -3.25
C HIS A 40 12.85 5.27 -4.42
N VAL A 41 12.15 4.13 -4.45
CA VAL A 41 11.33 3.74 -5.61
C VAL A 41 9.86 3.46 -5.29
N GLY A 42 9.44 3.58 -4.04
CA GLY A 42 8.10 3.21 -3.59
C GLY A 42 7.92 1.70 -3.34
N LEU A 43 6.70 1.31 -3.00
CA LEU A 43 6.33 -0.10 -2.89
C LEU A 43 6.23 -0.69 -4.29
N ASP A 44 6.95 -1.77 -4.54
CA ASP A 44 6.95 -2.48 -5.81
C ASP A 44 6.17 -3.79 -5.63
N ALA A 45 5.23 -4.05 -6.54
CA ALA A 45 4.39 -5.25 -6.51
C ALA A 45 5.20 -6.57 -6.62
N MET A 46 6.49 -6.52 -7.00
CA MET A 46 7.53 -7.56 -6.91
C MET A 46 7.03 -9.01 -7.04
N ALA A 47 6.84 -9.50 -8.28
CA ALA A 47 6.92 -10.92 -8.58
C ALA A 47 7.39 -11.20 -10.03
N PRO A 48 8.03 -12.36 -10.31
CA PRO A 48 8.40 -12.77 -11.66
C PRO A 48 7.17 -12.88 -12.59
N PRO A 49 7.35 -12.82 -13.92
CA PRO A 49 6.26 -12.78 -14.92
C PRO A 49 5.25 -13.95 -14.89
N SER A 50 5.43 -14.95 -14.04
CA SER A 50 4.50 -16.06 -13.80
C SER A 50 3.49 -15.82 -12.66
N THR A 51 3.63 -14.74 -11.89
CA THR A 51 2.77 -14.42 -10.74
C THR A 51 2.25 -13.00 -10.91
N ARG A 52 0.93 -12.78 -10.80
CA ARG A 52 0.35 -11.42 -10.79
C ARG A 52 0.82 -10.73 -9.51
N ALA A 53 1.94 -10.03 -9.62
CA ALA A 53 2.57 -9.20 -8.60
C ALA A 53 1.54 -8.18 -8.07
N VAL A 54 1.24 -8.21 -6.78
CA VAL A 54 0.37 -7.23 -6.11
C VAL A 54 0.91 -6.95 -4.71
N VAL A 55 0.86 -5.68 -4.28
CA VAL A 55 1.12 -5.29 -2.90
C VAL A 55 -0.13 -5.58 -2.09
N CYS A 56 -0.05 -6.47 -1.11
CA CYS A 56 -1.14 -6.72 -0.18
C CYS A 56 -0.99 -5.90 1.10
N PHE A 57 -2.13 -5.48 1.62
CA PHE A 57 -2.27 -4.62 2.77
C PHE A 57 -3.13 -5.29 3.85
N ALA A 58 -2.81 -4.99 5.10
CA ALA A 58 -3.73 -5.17 6.20
C ALA A 58 -4.62 -3.92 6.34
N SER A 59 -5.89 -4.12 6.70
CA SER A 59 -6.84 -3.04 6.98
C SER A 59 -6.75 -2.50 8.42
N GLU A 60 -5.88 -3.08 9.24
CA GLU A 60 -5.66 -2.65 10.63
C GLU A 60 -4.17 -2.72 10.95
N LEU A 61 -3.70 -1.76 11.75
CA LEU A 61 -2.40 -1.88 12.42
C LEU A 61 -2.45 -3.09 13.36
N PRO A 62 -1.49 -4.02 13.28
CA PRO A 62 -1.45 -5.12 14.23
C PRO A 62 -1.25 -4.58 15.64
N ALA A 63 -1.87 -5.24 16.62
CA ALA A 63 -1.41 -5.13 17.99
C ALA A 63 0.09 -5.45 18.06
N ARG A 64 0.82 -4.81 18.97
CA ARG A 64 2.29 -4.96 19.11
C ARG A 64 2.69 -6.44 19.12
N GLY A 65 3.46 -6.87 18.12
CA GLY A 65 3.92 -8.27 17.99
C GLY A 65 2.91 -9.26 17.38
N ALA A 66 1.71 -8.82 16.99
CA ALA A 66 0.74 -9.63 16.26
C ALA A 66 1.05 -9.62 14.75
N VAL A 67 0.87 -10.77 14.10
CA VAL A 67 0.91 -10.88 12.64
C VAL A 67 -0.52 -10.80 12.13
N SER A 68 -0.88 -9.72 11.45
CA SER A 68 -2.15 -9.62 10.73
C SER A 68 -2.05 -10.32 9.37
N ARG A 69 -3.18 -10.78 8.84
CA ARG A 69 -3.26 -11.40 7.52
C ARG A 69 -2.73 -10.42 6.45
N GLY A 70 -1.86 -10.91 5.55
CA GLY A 70 -1.20 -10.07 4.53
C GLY A 70 0.15 -9.49 4.94
N MET A 71 0.59 -9.69 6.19
CA MET A 71 1.90 -9.25 6.66
C MET A 71 2.95 -10.36 6.60
N ARG A 72 4.20 -9.97 6.39
CA ARG A 72 5.34 -10.88 6.60
C ARG A 72 5.52 -11.18 8.08
N GLU A 73 6.00 -12.38 8.41
CA GLU A 73 6.37 -12.72 9.78
C GLU A 73 7.44 -11.75 10.30
N ARG A 74 7.21 -11.18 11.49
CA ARG A 74 8.08 -10.23 12.20
C ARG A 74 8.46 -9.01 11.35
N PRO A 75 7.48 -8.18 10.95
CA PRO A 75 7.79 -6.97 10.20
C PRO A 75 8.65 -6.04 11.06
N GLN A 76 9.49 -5.25 10.39
CA GLN A 76 10.33 -4.23 11.03
C GLN A 76 9.88 -2.82 10.66
N VAL A 77 9.19 -2.69 9.53
CA VAL A 77 8.70 -1.42 9.00
C VAL A 77 7.24 -1.59 8.61
N LEU A 78 6.41 -0.61 8.98
CA LEU A 78 5.01 -0.49 8.59
C LEU A 78 4.89 0.76 7.72
N VAL A 79 4.51 0.58 6.45
CA VAL A 79 4.20 1.69 5.54
C VAL A 79 2.69 1.83 5.51
N CYS A 80 2.19 2.90 6.10
CA CYS A 80 0.77 3.23 6.12
C CYS A 80 0.44 4.13 4.92
N VAL A 81 -0.64 3.81 4.19
CA VAL A 81 -1.03 4.53 2.97
C VAL A 81 -2.49 4.95 2.97
N ASP A 82 -2.77 6.08 2.31
CA ASP A 82 -4.13 6.54 2.04
C ASP A 82 -4.68 5.85 0.79
N ALA A 83 -5.50 4.82 1.01
CA ALA A 83 -6.08 4.03 -0.06
C ALA A 83 -7.07 4.81 -0.93
N GLN A 84 -7.75 5.81 -0.36
CA GLN A 84 -8.67 6.66 -1.13
C GLN A 84 -7.88 7.57 -2.08
N ALA A 85 -6.82 8.21 -1.58
CA ALA A 85 -5.93 9.03 -2.42
C ALA A 85 -5.33 8.21 -3.56
N MET A 86 -4.91 6.97 -3.27
CA MET A 86 -4.42 6.03 -4.27
C MET A 86 -5.47 5.70 -5.34
N LEU A 87 -6.70 5.35 -4.93
CA LEU A 87 -7.79 5.05 -5.86
C LEU A 87 -8.14 6.24 -6.74
N LEU A 88 -8.22 7.44 -6.16
CA LEU A 88 -8.50 8.69 -6.88
C LEU A 88 -7.39 9.06 -7.87
N ALA A 89 -6.15 8.65 -7.60
CA ALA A 89 -5.03 8.79 -8.52
C ALA A 89 -4.99 7.70 -9.62
N GLY A 90 -5.98 6.80 -9.66
CA GLY A 90 -6.13 5.78 -10.70
C GLY A 90 -5.56 4.41 -10.35
N LEU A 91 -5.01 4.23 -9.14
CA LEU A 91 -4.56 2.91 -8.68
C LEU A 91 -5.76 1.99 -8.44
N ARG A 92 -5.60 0.70 -8.71
CA ARG A 92 -6.68 -0.28 -8.62
C ARG A 92 -6.48 -1.19 -7.42
N PHE A 93 -7.56 -1.37 -6.66
CA PHE A 93 -7.60 -2.28 -5.52
C PHE A 93 -8.51 -3.46 -5.79
N THR A 94 -8.05 -4.63 -5.37
CA THR A 94 -8.84 -5.86 -5.38
C THR A 94 -8.89 -6.45 -3.98
N ARG A 95 -10.01 -7.06 -3.63
CA ARG A 95 -10.17 -7.88 -2.42
C ARG A 95 -10.38 -9.33 -2.82
N ASP A 96 -9.64 -10.25 -2.17
CA ASP A 96 -9.86 -11.69 -2.34
C ASP A 96 -11.00 -12.20 -1.44
N ALA A 97 -11.41 -13.46 -1.66
CA ALA A 97 -12.48 -14.12 -0.92
C ALA A 97 -12.22 -14.22 0.60
N ASP A 98 -10.96 -14.18 1.00
CA ASP A 98 -10.53 -14.23 2.39
C ASP A 98 -10.27 -12.82 2.98
N GLY A 99 -10.66 -11.78 2.24
CA GLY A 99 -10.66 -10.40 2.67
C GLY A 99 -9.33 -9.65 2.54
N ALA A 100 -8.27 -10.23 1.96
CA ALA A 100 -7.02 -9.52 1.73
C ALA A 100 -7.20 -8.46 0.65
N VAL A 101 -6.72 -7.25 0.94
CA VAL A 101 -6.76 -6.11 0.03
C VAL A 101 -5.42 -5.99 -0.65
N CYS A 102 -5.38 -5.97 -1.98
CA CYS A 102 -4.14 -5.84 -2.73
C CYS A 102 -4.27 -4.81 -3.86
N CYS A 103 -3.16 -4.16 -4.19
CA CYS A 103 -3.02 -3.19 -5.27
C CYS A 103 -1.88 -3.61 -6.20
N ALA A 104 -2.09 -3.50 -7.52
CA ALA A 104 -1.07 -3.84 -8.52
C ALA A 104 0.00 -2.74 -8.71
N GLY A 105 -0.16 -1.58 -8.05
CA GLY A 105 0.59 -0.38 -8.38
C GLY A 105 0.08 0.30 -9.65
N ASP A 106 0.81 1.30 -10.11
CA ASP A 106 0.49 2.03 -11.34
C ASP A 106 0.68 1.15 -12.59
N ASP A 107 0.05 1.56 -13.69
CA ASP A 107 0.01 0.77 -14.92
C ASP A 107 1.34 0.77 -15.70
N GLU A 108 2.27 1.69 -15.41
CA GLU A 108 3.55 1.81 -16.11
C GLU A 108 4.64 0.97 -15.45
N SER A 109 4.76 1.06 -14.12
CA SER A 109 5.86 0.52 -13.35
C SER A 109 5.43 -0.54 -12.33
N GLY A 110 4.14 -0.66 -12.03
CA GLY A 110 3.62 -1.55 -10.98
C GLY A 110 4.01 -1.09 -9.58
N ARG A 111 4.26 0.21 -9.40
CA ARG A 111 4.72 0.78 -8.13
C ARG A 111 3.64 1.62 -7.47
N ILE A 112 3.83 1.82 -6.17
CA ILE A 112 3.04 2.73 -5.34
C ILE A 112 4.03 3.66 -4.67
N GLY A 113 4.03 4.92 -5.10
CA GLY A 113 4.96 5.91 -4.57
C GLY A 113 4.65 6.34 -3.14
N LEU A 114 5.66 6.90 -2.45
CA LEU A 114 5.54 7.30 -1.05
C LEU A 114 4.73 8.58 -0.84
N GLN A 115 4.32 9.29 -1.89
CA GLN A 115 3.37 10.41 -1.78
C GLN A 115 2.03 9.99 -1.18
N TYR A 116 1.65 8.71 -1.29
CA TYR A 116 0.44 8.17 -0.68
C TYR A 116 0.66 7.72 0.77
N ALA A 117 1.90 7.72 1.26
CA ALA A 117 2.19 7.34 2.64
C ALA A 117 1.65 8.42 3.59
N THR A 118 0.90 7.98 4.59
CA THR A 118 0.43 8.82 5.68
C THR A 118 1.44 8.84 6.82
N ARG A 119 2.04 7.68 7.11
CA ARG A 119 3.10 7.46 8.11
C ARG A 119 3.96 6.26 7.73
N VAL A 120 5.22 6.26 8.17
CA VAL A 120 6.09 5.09 8.12
C VAL A 120 6.63 4.82 9.51
N LEU A 121 6.39 3.63 10.04
CA LEU A 121 6.67 3.32 11.44
C LEU A 121 7.68 2.18 11.58
N ASN A 122 8.53 2.27 12.59
CA ASN A 122 9.27 1.14 13.10
C ASN A 122 8.31 0.21 13.84
N ALA A 123 8.19 -1.03 13.38
CA ALA A 123 7.24 -1.99 13.93
C ALA A 123 7.53 -2.37 15.39
N SER A 124 8.77 -2.21 15.87
CA SER A 124 9.13 -2.61 17.25
C SER A 124 8.68 -1.61 18.31
N ASP A 125 8.79 -0.31 18.01
CA ASP A 125 8.56 0.76 18.98
C ASP A 125 7.50 1.78 18.57
N GLY A 126 7.07 1.77 17.32
CA GLY A 126 6.09 2.72 16.77
C GLY A 126 6.69 4.08 16.43
N SER A 127 8.02 4.24 16.48
CA SER A 127 8.69 5.49 16.08
C SER A 127 8.53 5.74 14.59
N GLU A 128 8.42 7.01 14.21
CA GLU A 128 8.36 7.40 12.79
C GLU A 128 9.74 7.23 12.14
N LEU A 129 9.75 6.59 10.97
CA LEU A 129 10.93 6.38 10.13
C LEU A 129 11.05 7.41 9.00
N LEU A 130 9.98 8.15 8.75
CA LEU A 130 9.94 9.37 7.95
C LEU A 130 9.12 10.39 8.74
N ASP A 131 9.66 11.59 8.90
CA ASP A 131 8.89 12.69 9.50
C ASP A 131 7.89 13.30 8.49
N GLN A 132 7.05 14.21 8.97
CA GLN A 132 6.03 14.85 8.12
C GLN A 132 6.62 15.76 7.04
N ASP A 133 7.77 16.38 7.27
CA ASP A 133 8.41 17.25 6.28
C ASP A 133 8.93 16.42 5.09
N GLU A 134 9.49 15.24 5.36
CA GLU A 134 9.91 14.27 4.35
C GLU A 134 8.70 13.74 3.55
N LEU A 135 7.60 13.40 4.20
CA LEU A 135 6.38 12.94 3.51
C LEU A 135 5.75 14.04 2.64
N ASP A 136 5.75 15.28 3.12
CA ASP A 136 5.27 16.42 2.34
C ASP A 136 6.18 16.76 1.16
N GLU A 137 7.49 16.50 1.28
CA GLU A 137 8.38 16.58 0.14
C GLU A 137 8.06 15.52 -0.93
N GLU A 138 7.79 14.28 -0.55
CA GLU A 138 7.36 13.23 -1.49
C GLU A 138 6.06 13.61 -2.21
N ARG A 139 5.07 14.16 -1.48
CA ARG A 139 3.82 14.68 -2.08
C ARG A 139 4.07 15.81 -3.08
N ARG A 140 4.95 16.76 -2.74
CA ARG A 140 5.31 17.87 -3.64
C ARG A 140 6.05 17.39 -4.90
N ARG A 141 6.98 16.45 -4.75
CA ARG A 141 7.72 15.87 -5.88
C ARG A 141 6.79 15.16 -6.86
N ALA A 142 5.75 14.48 -6.35
CA ALA A 142 4.77 13.77 -7.17
C ALA A 142 3.74 14.70 -7.86
N ALA A 143 3.57 15.94 -7.38
CA ALA A 143 2.61 16.91 -7.92
C ALA A 143 3.28 18.24 -8.32
N PRO A 144 4.16 18.26 -9.34
CA PRO A 144 4.88 19.47 -9.74
C PRO A 144 3.95 20.61 -10.22
N ASP A 145 2.71 20.32 -10.64
CA ASP A 145 1.73 21.29 -11.15
C ASP A 145 0.57 21.62 -10.19
N GLY A 146 0.71 21.37 -8.88
CA GLY A 146 -0.17 21.97 -7.88
C GLY A 146 -1.53 21.30 -7.64
N LEU A 147 -1.71 20.03 -8.01
CA LEU A 147 -2.83 19.23 -7.50
C LEU A 147 -2.47 18.70 -6.10
N VAL A 148 -2.65 19.52 -5.07
CA VAL A 148 -2.49 19.10 -3.68
C VAL A 148 -3.61 18.11 -3.35
N VAL A 149 -3.29 16.81 -3.33
CA VAL A 149 -4.10 15.83 -2.61
C VAL A 149 -3.82 16.07 -1.13
N GLY A 150 -4.60 16.98 -0.53
CA GLY A 150 -4.53 17.24 0.90
C GLY A 150 -4.89 15.98 1.68
N PRO A 151 -4.42 15.84 2.93
CA PRO A 151 -4.82 14.72 3.77
C PRO A 151 -6.34 14.66 3.86
N ALA A 152 -6.90 13.44 3.78
CA ALA A 152 -8.32 13.23 3.98
C ALA A 152 -8.78 13.96 5.26
N PRO A 153 -9.90 14.72 5.22
CA PRO A 153 -10.39 15.41 6.39
C PRO A 153 -10.62 14.40 7.52
N LYS A 154 -10.15 14.72 8.73
CA LYS A 154 -10.44 13.91 9.91
C LYS A 154 -11.98 13.82 10.06
N PRO A 155 -12.56 12.63 10.29
CA PRO A 155 -13.98 12.52 10.58
C PRO A 155 -14.30 13.36 11.82
N VAL A 156 -15.35 14.18 11.70
CA VAL A 156 -15.92 15.03 12.78
C VAL A 156 -16.70 14.16 13.75
#